data_AF-A0A7J6NRW1-F1
#
_entry.id   AF-A0A7J6NRW1-F1
#
_cell.length_a   1.000
_cell.length_b   1.000
_cell.length_c   1.000
_cell.angle_alpha   90.00
_cell.angle_beta   90.00
_cell.angle_gamma   90.00
#
_symmetry.space_group_name_H-M   'P 1'
#
loop_
_entity.id
_entity.type
_entity.pdbx_description
1 polymer ?
#
loop_
_entity_poly.entity_id
_entity_poly.type
_entity_poly.pdbx_seq_one_letter_code
_entity_poly.pdbx_strand_id
1 'polypeptide(L)'
;MPVDPEFLLGHAAVERRRARKRSSYRRLAWRCGCLVLVALAVVFIGVLGAAVSQALHAHDVELVDKRNATASTIQYTIDYPYQDNIHPGQWIKYEAPSERTRNYSPVATDDGQATMLAVKVLSGVSLEMAQDVWPGSLMHIYGPVPPLPAILRSLDTSAARVGFFCFGGAITACVDPIRALLSHGAELRLLYFNKGPEEVLFRRQLDGLKALYPEKYRVHYVYTRPGSPGAKSLARQLVSSANHTGHWKDRVYDMPLGEWLGETLWE
;
A
#
# COMPACT_ATOMS: atom_id res chain seq x y z
N MET A 1 14.74 -45.37 -65.97
CA MET A 1 13.37 -45.23 -66.52
C MET A 1 12.96 -43.77 -66.41
N PRO A 2 12.52 -43.12 -67.49
CA PRO A 2 12.02 -41.75 -67.41
C PRO A 2 10.75 -41.74 -66.54
N VAL A 3 10.73 -40.88 -65.53
CA VAL A 3 9.52 -40.69 -64.70
C VAL A 3 8.46 -40.06 -65.59
N ASP A 4 7.26 -40.64 -65.59
CA ASP A 4 6.14 -40.16 -66.38
C ASP A 4 5.86 -38.68 -66.05
N PRO A 5 5.91 -37.77 -67.05
CA PRO A 5 5.59 -36.36 -66.85
C PRO A 5 4.21 -36.14 -66.23
N GLU A 6 3.24 -37.01 -66.50
CA GLU A 6 1.89 -36.93 -65.90
C GLU A 6 1.92 -37.22 -64.39
N PHE A 7 2.78 -38.15 -63.95
CA PHE A 7 2.96 -38.45 -62.52
C PHE A 7 3.57 -37.26 -61.77
N LEU A 8 4.57 -36.59 -62.35
CA LEU A 8 5.18 -35.38 -61.78
C LEU A 8 4.19 -34.20 -61.71
N LEU A 9 3.34 -34.04 -62.72
CA LEU A 9 2.28 -33.03 -62.74
C LEU A 9 1.21 -33.32 -61.67
N GLY A 10 0.80 -34.58 -61.51
CA GLY A 10 -0.13 -35.01 -60.47
C GLY A 10 0.41 -34.78 -59.06
N HIS A 11 1.67 -35.14 -58.82
CA HIS A 11 2.34 -34.93 -57.53
C HIS A 11 2.48 -33.43 -57.20
N ALA A 12 2.86 -32.61 -58.19
CA ALA A 12 2.94 -31.16 -58.03
C ALA A 12 1.55 -30.53 -57.74
N ALA A 13 0.48 -31.05 -58.32
CA ALA A 13 -0.89 -30.60 -58.03
C ALA A 13 -1.33 -30.95 -56.61
N VAL A 14 -0.98 -32.14 -56.10
CA VAL A 14 -1.25 -32.57 -54.73
C VAL A 14 -0.49 -31.70 -53.71
N GLU A 15 0.79 -31.42 -53.95
CA GLU A 15 1.60 -30.56 -53.07
C GLU A 15 1.10 -29.11 -53.07
N ARG A 16 0.70 -28.55 -54.22
CA ARG A 16 0.04 -27.23 -54.27
C ARG A 16 -1.27 -27.21 -53.47
N ARG A 17 -2.07 -28.28 -53.51
CA ARG A 17 -3.32 -28.40 -52.73
C ARG A 17 -3.05 -28.49 -51.22
N ARG A 18 -2.00 -29.22 -50.81
CA ARG A 18 -1.55 -29.31 -49.41
C ARG A 18 -1.02 -27.98 -48.91
N ALA A 19 -0.20 -27.28 -49.68
CA ALA A 19 0.33 -25.95 -49.34
C ALA A 19 -0.80 -24.91 -49.18
N ARG A 20 -1.79 -24.91 -50.07
CA ARG A 20 -3.00 -24.07 -49.94
C ARG A 20 -3.77 -24.38 -48.66
N LYS A 21 -3.97 -25.66 -48.32
CA LYS A 21 -4.61 -26.07 -47.06
C LYS A 21 -3.82 -25.60 -45.84
N ARG A 22 -2.50 -25.79 -45.79
CA ARG A 22 -1.64 -25.32 -44.68
C ARG A 22 -1.70 -23.79 -44.52
N SER A 23 -1.68 -23.04 -45.61
CA SER A 23 -1.82 -21.57 -45.59
C SER A 23 -3.19 -21.14 -45.06
N SER A 24 -4.27 -21.84 -45.45
CA SER A 24 -5.61 -21.58 -44.91
C SER A 24 -5.72 -21.92 -43.43
N TYR A 25 -5.15 -23.03 -42.96
CA TYR A 25 -5.12 -23.37 -41.53
C TYR A 25 -4.31 -22.37 -40.71
N ARG A 26 -3.16 -21.90 -41.21
CA ARG A 26 -2.37 -20.84 -40.54
C ARG A 26 -3.15 -19.53 -40.42
N ARG A 27 -3.87 -19.13 -41.49
CA ARG A 27 -4.73 -17.94 -41.46
C ARG A 27 -5.91 -18.07 -40.51
N LEU A 28 -6.53 -19.26 -40.46
CA LEU A 28 -7.62 -19.54 -39.51
C LEU A 28 -7.10 -19.54 -38.07
N ALA A 29 -5.99 -20.21 -37.79
CA ALA A 29 -5.36 -20.23 -36.47
C ALA A 29 -4.95 -18.83 -36.00
N TRP A 30 -4.41 -18.00 -36.90
CA TRP A 30 -4.07 -16.61 -36.59
C TRP A 30 -5.31 -15.78 -36.26
N ARG A 31 -6.41 -15.93 -37.03
CA ARG A 31 -7.69 -15.27 -36.74
C ARG A 31 -8.28 -15.71 -35.40
N CYS A 32 -8.27 -17.01 -35.11
CA CYS A 32 -8.71 -17.54 -33.82
C CYS A 32 -7.85 -17.00 -32.66
N GLY A 33 -6.52 -16.95 -32.84
CA GLY A 33 -5.59 -16.39 -31.86
C GLY A 33 -5.85 -14.90 -31.59
N CYS A 34 -6.07 -14.10 -32.63
CA CYS A 34 -6.43 -12.69 -32.47
C CYS A 34 -7.76 -12.50 -31.74
N LEU A 35 -8.78 -13.32 -32.04
CA LEU A 35 -10.07 -13.25 -31.35
C LEU A 35 -9.94 -13.61 -29.86
N VAL A 36 -9.13 -14.61 -29.51
CA VAL A 36 -8.85 -14.95 -28.11
C VAL A 36 -8.14 -13.81 -27.40
N LEU A 37 -7.13 -13.18 -28.03
CA LEU A 37 -6.44 -12.03 -27.43
C LEU A 37 -7.37 -10.82 -27.22
N VAL A 38 -8.26 -10.53 -28.18
CA VAL A 38 -9.25 -9.46 -28.02
C VAL A 38 -10.23 -9.79 -26.90
N ALA A 39 -10.73 -11.03 -26.82
CA ALA A 39 -11.61 -11.45 -25.74
C ALA A 39 -10.93 -11.32 -24.37
N LEU A 40 -9.67 -11.76 -24.25
CA LEU A 40 -8.89 -11.60 -23.03
C LEU A 40 -8.66 -10.13 -22.66
N ALA A 41 -8.38 -9.26 -23.65
CA ALA A 41 -8.23 -7.83 -23.42
C ALA A 41 -9.55 -7.18 -22.93
N VAL A 42 -10.69 -7.56 -23.52
CA VAL A 42 -12.01 -7.05 -23.11
C VAL A 42 -12.35 -7.50 -21.69
N VAL A 43 -12.11 -8.77 -21.36
CA VAL A 43 -12.29 -9.28 -19.99
C VAL A 43 -11.37 -8.54 -19.01
N PHE A 44 -10.09 -8.36 -19.37
CA PHE A 44 -9.14 -7.66 -18.53
C PHE A 44 -9.53 -6.19 -18.30
N ILE A 45 -9.96 -5.47 -19.34
CA ILE A 45 -10.44 -4.09 -19.25
C ILE A 45 -11.71 -4.03 -18.40
N GLY A 46 -12.65 -4.97 -18.57
CA GLY A 46 -13.88 -5.02 -17.78
C GLY A 46 -13.62 -5.26 -16.29
N VAL A 47 -12.72 -6.19 -15.95
CA VAL A 47 -12.32 -6.48 -14.57
C VAL A 47 -11.58 -5.30 -13.95
N LEU A 48 -10.63 -4.68 -14.68
CA LEU A 48 -9.97 -3.46 -14.21
C LEU A 48 -10.95 -2.31 -14.00
N GLY A 49 -11.90 -2.15 -14.93
CA GLY A 49 -12.92 -1.11 -14.88
C GLY A 49 -13.84 -1.26 -13.67
N ALA A 50 -14.24 -2.49 -13.32
CA ALA A 50 -15.04 -2.76 -12.13
C ALA A 50 -14.28 -2.46 -10.83
N ALA A 51 -13.01 -2.86 -10.73
CA ALA A 51 -12.17 -2.60 -9.56
C ALA A 51 -11.90 -1.09 -9.38
N VAL A 52 -11.64 -0.36 -10.47
CA VAL A 52 -11.47 1.10 -10.44
C VAL A 52 -12.79 1.79 -10.08
N SER A 53 -13.92 1.34 -10.64
CA SER A 53 -15.25 1.88 -10.33
C SER A 53 -15.60 1.71 -8.84
N GLN A 54 -15.33 0.54 -8.27
CA GLN A 54 -15.61 0.27 -6.85
C GLN A 54 -14.74 1.11 -5.90
N ALA A 55 -13.51 1.46 -6.31
CA ALA A 55 -12.65 2.39 -5.57
C ALA A 55 -13.07 3.87 -5.70
N LEU A 56 -13.92 4.22 -6.69
CA LEU A 56 -14.38 5.58 -6.96
C LEU A 56 -15.75 5.90 -6.33
N HIS A 57 -16.49 4.90 -5.85
CA HIS A 57 -17.75 5.13 -5.13
C HIS A 57 -17.53 5.25 -3.62
N ALA A 58 -18.24 6.19 -2.99
CA ALA A 58 -18.31 6.26 -1.54
C ALA A 58 -19.11 5.07 -1.02
N HIS A 59 -18.62 4.48 0.06
CA HIS A 59 -19.30 3.47 0.85
C HIS A 59 -19.67 4.10 2.19
N ASP A 60 -20.88 3.82 2.66
CA ASP A 60 -21.28 4.17 4.01
C ASP A 60 -20.72 3.12 4.97
N VAL A 61 -19.83 3.58 5.84
CA VAL A 61 -19.06 2.71 6.75
C VAL A 61 -19.42 3.10 8.17
N GLU A 62 -19.88 2.14 8.97
CA GLU A 62 -20.23 2.40 10.35
C GLU A 62 -18.98 2.60 11.21
N LEU A 63 -19.01 3.65 12.03
CA LEU A 63 -18.03 3.84 13.08
C LEU A 63 -18.39 2.97 14.29
N VAL A 64 -17.51 2.04 14.63
CA VAL A 64 -17.67 1.12 15.76
C VAL A 64 -17.21 1.73 17.08
N ASP A 65 -16.05 2.38 17.08
CA ASP A 65 -15.44 2.95 18.31
C ASP A 65 -14.68 4.25 18.02
N LYS A 66 -14.67 5.14 19.01
CA LYS A 66 -13.94 6.42 18.98
C LYS A 66 -13.28 6.64 20.33
N ARG A 67 -11.95 6.79 20.33
CA ARG A 67 -11.18 7.02 21.56
C ARG A 67 -10.02 7.97 21.33
N ASN A 68 -9.66 8.73 22.36
CA ASN A 68 -8.43 9.53 22.33
C ASN A 68 -7.22 8.59 22.40
N ALA A 69 -6.39 8.58 21.36
CA ALA A 69 -5.13 7.85 21.35
C ALA A 69 -4.00 8.67 22.00
N THR A 70 -4.00 9.97 21.75
CA THR A 70 -3.13 10.97 22.39
C THR A 70 -3.95 12.23 22.69
N ALA A 71 -3.34 13.24 23.29
CA ALA A 71 -3.99 14.54 23.49
C ALA A 71 -4.38 15.24 22.19
N SER A 72 -3.75 14.88 21.06
CA SER A 72 -3.97 15.50 19.75
C SER A 72 -4.42 14.53 18.66
N THR A 73 -4.63 13.26 18.99
CA THR A 73 -4.99 12.22 18.01
C THR A 73 -6.14 11.38 18.52
N ILE A 74 -7.18 11.24 17.70
CA ILE A 74 -8.31 10.35 17.94
C ILE A 74 -8.13 9.09 17.09
N GLN A 75 -8.33 7.93 17.69
CA GLN A 75 -8.43 6.66 16.99
C GLN A 75 -9.91 6.34 16.75
N TYR A 76 -10.21 6.01 15.51
CA TYR A 76 -11.51 5.54 15.05
C TYR A 76 -11.38 4.09 14.63
N THR A 77 -12.31 3.24 15.03
CA THR A 77 -12.42 1.85 14.58
C THR A 77 -13.66 1.75 13.72
N ILE A 78 -13.50 1.34 12.47
CA ILE A 78 -14.58 1.27 11.48
C ILE A 78 -14.83 -0.17 11.05
N ASP A 79 -16.09 -0.51 10.81
CA ASP A 79 -16.49 -1.79 10.21
C ASP A 79 -16.42 -1.65 8.68
N TYR A 80 -15.20 -1.78 8.16
CA TYR A 80 -14.95 -1.58 6.74
C TYR A 80 -15.21 -2.89 5.97
N PRO A 81 -16.23 -2.95 5.08
CA PRO A 81 -16.65 -4.21 4.44
C PRO A 81 -15.60 -4.77 3.47
N TYR A 82 -14.58 -3.98 3.13
CA TYR A 82 -13.45 -4.41 2.30
C TYR A 82 -12.14 -4.50 3.09
N GLN A 83 -12.21 -4.73 4.40
CA GLN A 83 -11.02 -4.82 5.26
C GLN A 83 -10.03 -5.87 4.79
N ASP A 84 -10.51 -7.02 4.31
CA ASP A 84 -9.67 -8.09 3.74
C ASP A 84 -8.96 -7.67 2.43
N ASN A 85 -9.40 -6.58 1.82
CA ASN A 85 -8.88 -6.04 0.56
C ASN A 85 -8.03 -4.77 0.75
N ILE A 86 -7.80 -4.31 1.99
CA ILE A 86 -6.84 -3.25 2.24
C ILE A 86 -5.46 -3.87 2.37
N HIS A 87 -4.66 -3.74 1.32
CA HIS A 87 -3.28 -4.15 1.31
C HIS A 87 -2.36 -3.08 1.93
N PRO A 88 -1.22 -3.49 2.51
CA PRO A 88 -0.22 -2.56 3.02
C PRO A 88 0.06 -1.42 2.04
N GLY A 89 0.05 -0.20 2.55
CA GLY A 89 0.36 0.99 1.77
C GLY A 89 -0.80 1.62 0.99
N GLN A 90 -1.95 0.96 0.91
CA GLN A 90 -3.19 1.59 0.44
C GLN A 90 -3.70 2.61 1.46
N TRP A 91 -4.52 3.55 0.99
CA TRP A 91 -5.24 4.47 1.85
C TRP A 91 -6.71 4.54 1.46
N ILE A 92 -7.51 5.11 2.36
CA ILE A 92 -8.91 5.43 2.12
C ILE A 92 -9.07 6.95 2.13
N LYS A 93 -10.17 7.44 1.57
CA LYS A 93 -10.52 8.85 1.60
C LYS A 93 -11.85 9.01 2.34
N TYR A 94 -11.84 9.82 3.37
CA TYR A 94 -13.05 10.23 4.08
C TYR A 94 -13.59 11.54 3.49
N GLU A 95 -14.90 11.61 3.31
CA GLU A 95 -15.62 12.83 2.96
C GLU A 95 -16.40 13.35 4.17
N ALA A 96 -16.08 14.59 4.56
CA ALA A 96 -16.74 15.27 5.67
C ALA A 96 -18.09 15.86 5.22
N PRO A 97 -18.97 16.24 6.17
CA PRO A 97 -20.22 16.94 5.85
C PRO A 97 -20.02 18.24 5.06
N SER A 98 -18.85 18.87 5.15
CA SER A 98 -18.48 20.03 4.33
C SER A 98 -18.13 19.71 2.87
N GLU A 99 -18.31 18.46 2.42
CA GLU A 99 -17.89 17.92 1.11
C GLU A 99 -16.37 17.98 0.87
N ARG A 100 -15.60 18.34 1.90
CA ARG A 100 -14.14 18.30 1.86
C ARG A 100 -13.66 16.90 2.18
N THR A 101 -12.63 16.48 1.47
CA THR A 101 -12.07 15.13 1.62
C THR A 101 -10.68 15.12 2.24
N ARG A 102 -10.35 14.03 2.94
CA ARG A 102 -9.01 13.75 3.47
C ARG A 102 -8.64 12.29 3.33
N ASN A 103 -7.37 12.04 3.03
CA ASN A 103 -6.82 10.69 2.93
C ASN A 103 -6.35 10.22 4.31
N TYR A 104 -6.61 8.96 4.62
CA TYR A 104 -6.15 8.31 5.84
C TYR A 104 -5.58 6.93 5.52
N SER A 105 -4.42 6.60 6.08
CA SER A 105 -3.89 5.24 6.05
C SER A 105 -4.61 4.38 7.09
N PRO A 106 -5.40 3.38 6.65
CA PRO A 106 -5.96 2.38 7.54
C PRO A 106 -4.85 1.53 8.16
N VAL A 107 -5.08 1.08 9.40
CA VAL A 107 -4.23 0.11 10.10
C VAL A 107 -5.11 -1.04 10.55
N ALA A 108 -4.75 -2.27 10.19
CA ALA A 108 -5.47 -3.45 10.67
C ALA A 108 -5.36 -3.59 12.21
N THR A 109 -6.48 -3.92 12.87
CA THR A 109 -6.48 -4.32 14.29
C THR A 109 -5.68 -5.59 14.52
N ASP A 110 -5.28 -5.85 15.76
CA ASP A 110 -4.45 -7.01 16.11
C ASP A 110 -5.18 -8.36 15.83
N ASP A 111 -6.52 -8.37 15.85
CA ASP A 111 -7.37 -9.51 15.49
C ASP A 111 -7.76 -9.55 14.00
N GLY A 112 -7.38 -8.53 13.23
CA GLY A 112 -7.72 -8.37 11.81
C GLY A 112 -9.21 -8.19 11.53
N GLN A 113 -10.05 -8.03 12.56
CA GLN A 113 -11.50 -7.97 12.41
C GLN A 113 -12.04 -6.57 12.14
N ALA A 114 -11.21 -5.53 12.30
CA ALA A 114 -11.61 -4.15 12.07
C ALA A 114 -10.46 -3.31 11.52
N THR A 115 -10.83 -2.16 10.97
CA THR A 115 -9.89 -1.18 10.43
C THR A 115 -9.80 0.02 11.35
N MET A 116 -8.59 0.44 11.72
CA MET A 116 -8.35 1.63 12.53
C MET A 116 -7.87 2.80 11.70
N LEU A 117 -8.34 4.00 12.03
CA LEU A 117 -7.81 5.27 11.56
C LEU A 117 -7.29 6.06 12.76
N ALA A 118 -6.03 6.50 12.72
CA ALA A 118 -5.52 7.47 13.69
C ALA A 118 -5.50 8.86 13.05
N VAL A 119 -6.38 9.74 13.51
CA VAL A 119 -6.60 11.06 12.96
C VAL A 119 -6.07 12.09 13.94
N LYS A 120 -5.03 12.81 13.51
CA LYS A 120 -4.54 13.96 14.25
C LYS A 120 -5.53 15.10 14.07
N VAL A 121 -6.08 15.60 15.18
CA VAL A 121 -7.08 16.66 15.18
C VAL A 121 -6.36 18.00 15.01
N LEU A 122 -6.62 18.65 13.89
CA LEU A 122 -6.12 19.98 13.55
C LEU A 122 -7.31 20.86 13.22
N SER A 123 -7.33 21.47 12.04
CA SER A 123 -8.44 22.24 11.50
C SER A 123 -9.15 21.50 10.36
N GLY A 124 -10.25 22.08 9.89
CA GLY A 124 -11.02 21.58 8.75
C GLY A 124 -11.57 20.17 8.97
N VAL A 125 -11.45 19.31 7.96
CA VAL A 125 -12.01 17.95 7.95
C VAL A 125 -11.67 17.12 9.19
N SER A 126 -10.43 17.23 9.70
CA SER A 126 -10.02 16.48 10.90
C SER A 126 -10.74 16.95 12.17
N LEU A 127 -11.08 18.23 12.25
CA LEU A 127 -11.83 18.83 13.35
C LEU A 127 -13.32 18.51 13.23
N GLU A 128 -13.89 18.64 12.03
CA GLU A 128 -15.27 18.24 11.73
C GLU A 128 -15.48 16.78 12.11
N MET A 129 -14.60 15.90 11.65
CA MET A 129 -14.65 14.48 12.01
C MET A 129 -14.59 14.25 13.53
N ALA A 130 -13.75 15.02 14.23
CA ALA A 130 -13.65 14.95 15.68
C ALA A 130 -14.89 15.44 16.42
N GLN A 131 -15.66 16.37 15.86
CA GLN A 131 -16.85 16.95 16.47
C GLN A 131 -18.12 16.15 16.15
N ASP A 132 -18.24 15.67 14.91
CA ASP A 132 -19.52 15.22 14.36
C ASP A 132 -19.64 13.70 14.26
N VAL A 133 -18.52 12.97 14.22
CA VAL A 133 -18.55 11.51 14.07
C VAL A 133 -18.50 10.83 15.44
N TRP A 134 -19.47 9.95 15.71
CA TRP A 134 -19.64 9.21 16.97
C TRP A 134 -19.94 7.74 16.69
N PRO A 135 -19.69 6.81 17.63
CA PRO A 135 -20.06 5.40 17.43
C PRO A 135 -21.51 5.26 16.96
N GLY A 136 -21.72 4.45 15.90
CA GLY A 136 -22.99 4.32 15.17
C GLY A 136 -23.20 5.33 14.03
N SER A 137 -22.33 6.33 13.86
CA SER A 137 -22.35 7.22 12.69
C SER A 137 -21.97 6.46 11.42
N LEU A 138 -22.61 6.81 10.31
CA LEU A 138 -22.19 6.40 8.97
C LEU A 138 -21.17 7.39 8.42
N MET A 139 -20.01 6.89 8.02
CA MET A 139 -18.92 7.66 7.41
C MET A 139 -18.88 7.40 5.91
N HIS A 140 -18.85 8.46 5.10
CA HIS A 140 -18.67 8.35 3.65
C HIS A 140 -17.19 8.14 3.31
N ILE A 141 -16.85 6.93 2.88
CA ILE A 141 -15.46 6.50 2.64
C ILE A 141 -15.29 5.99 1.20
N TYR A 142 -14.29 6.51 0.51
CA TYR A 142 -13.84 6.03 -0.80
C TYR A 142 -12.58 5.17 -0.66
N GLY A 143 -12.48 4.11 -1.43
CA GLY A 143 -11.28 3.29 -1.55
C GLY A 143 -11.55 1.78 -1.47
N PRO A 144 -10.50 0.97 -1.24
CA PRO A 144 -9.12 1.38 -1.03
C PRO A 144 -8.49 1.99 -2.29
N VAL A 145 -7.69 3.04 -2.12
CA VAL A 145 -6.93 3.67 -3.20
C VAL A 145 -5.56 2.98 -3.32
N PRO A 146 -5.08 2.67 -4.54
CA PRO A 146 -3.78 2.05 -4.74
C PRO A 146 -2.63 2.84 -4.08
N PRO A 147 -1.60 2.14 -3.56
CA PRO A 147 -0.43 2.79 -2.98
C PRO A 147 0.31 3.67 -4.00
N LEU A 148 0.92 4.76 -3.52
CA LEU A 148 1.83 5.55 -4.34
C LEU A 148 3.05 4.71 -4.74
N PRO A 149 3.69 4.99 -5.89
CA PRO A 149 4.91 4.30 -6.31
C PRO A 149 6.01 4.28 -5.25
N ALA A 150 6.13 5.32 -4.42
CA ALA A 150 7.09 5.35 -3.31
C ALA A 150 6.78 4.30 -2.22
N ILE A 151 5.51 4.11 -1.89
CA ILE A 151 5.06 3.11 -0.92
C ILE A 151 5.16 1.70 -1.50
N LEU A 152 4.82 1.51 -2.79
CA LEU A 152 5.04 0.24 -3.49
C LEU A 152 6.51 -0.21 -3.43
N ARG A 153 7.45 0.72 -3.62
CA ARG A 153 8.87 0.42 -3.48
C ARG A 153 9.23 -0.01 -2.06
N SER A 154 8.64 0.63 -1.04
CA SER A 154 8.86 0.23 0.36
C SER A 154 8.40 -1.20 0.66
N LEU A 155 7.43 -1.72 -0.10
CA LEU A 155 6.89 -3.07 0.01
C LEU A 155 7.63 -4.11 -0.84
N ASP A 156 8.76 -3.75 -1.45
CA ASP A 156 9.57 -4.71 -2.19
C ASP A 156 10.18 -5.76 -1.26
N THR A 157 9.52 -6.92 -1.19
CA THR A 157 9.91 -8.06 -0.36
C THR A 157 11.24 -8.69 -0.77
N SER A 158 11.85 -8.28 -1.90
CA SER A 158 13.20 -8.70 -2.26
C SER A 158 14.29 -7.96 -1.45
N ALA A 159 13.95 -6.85 -0.78
CA ALA A 159 14.89 -6.14 0.07
C ALA A 159 15.19 -6.94 1.35
N ALA A 160 16.44 -7.36 1.53
CA ALA A 160 16.88 -8.03 2.76
C ALA A 160 16.90 -7.09 3.97
N ARG A 161 17.12 -5.78 3.74
CA ARG A 161 17.21 -4.75 4.79
C ARG A 161 16.44 -3.50 4.39
N VAL A 162 15.61 -2.99 5.31
CA VAL A 162 14.75 -1.82 5.06
C VAL A 162 14.78 -0.86 6.26
N GLY A 163 14.92 0.44 5.97
CA GLY A 163 14.84 1.51 6.95
C GLY A 163 13.58 2.36 6.77
N PHE A 164 12.88 2.65 7.87
CA PHE A 164 11.72 3.54 7.93
C PHE A 164 12.03 4.79 8.76
N PHE A 165 11.65 5.95 8.23
CA PHE A 165 11.62 7.22 8.95
C PHE A 165 10.17 7.68 8.99
N CYS A 166 9.53 7.63 10.17
CA CYS A 166 8.12 8.01 10.33
C CYS A 166 8.03 9.17 11.33
N PHE A 167 7.14 10.14 11.06
CA PHE A 167 6.95 11.34 11.86
C PHE A 167 5.50 11.46 12.33
N GLY A 168 5.28 11.46 13.65
CA GLY A 168 3.94 11.63 14.24
C GLY A 168 2.90 10.65 13.68
N GLY A 169 1.80 11.19 13.16
CA GLY A 169 0.68 10.41 12.60
C GLY A 169 1.04 9.58 11.37
N ALA A 170 2.10 9.92 10.64
CA ALA A 170 2.51 9.19 9.43
C ALA A 170 2.91 7.73 9.69
N ILE A 171 3.07 7.33 10.96
CA ILE A 171 3.27 5.93 11.35
C ILE A 171 2.14 5.03 10.86
N THR A 172 0.91 5.52 10.69
CA THR A 172 -0.23 4.73 10.19
C THR A 172 0.07 4.11 8.83
N ALA A 173 0.73 4.85 7.94
CA ALA A 173 1.19 4.34 6.65
C ALA A 173 2.34 3.33 6.77
N CYS A 174 3.05 3.28 7.91
CA CYS A 174 4.22 2.42 8.12
C CYS A 174 3.89 1.08 8.79
N VAL A 175 2.84 0.99 9.64
CA VAL A 175 2.60 -0.19 10.49
C VAL A 175 2.44 -1.48 9.68
N ASP A 176 1.51 -1.49 8.72
CA ASP A 176 1.21 -2.69 7.94
C ASP A 176 2.33 -3.05 6.95
N PRO A 177 3.00 -2.10 6.27
CA PRO A 177 4.23 -2.39 5.54
C PRO A 177 5.34 -3.01 6.38
N ILE A 178 5.58 -2.52 7.60
CA ILE A 178 6.57 -3.10 8.52
C ILE A 178 6.19 -4.55 8.86
N ARG A 179 4.92 -4.81 9.21
CA ARG A 179 4.43 -6.17 9.50
C ARG A 179 4.64 -7.11 8.30
N ALA A 180 4.28 -6.67 7.10
CA ALA A 180 4.39 -7.45 5.88
C ALA A 180 5.85 -7.78 5.51
N LEU A 181 6.75 -6.81 5.60
CA LEU A 181 8.17 -7.03 5.30
C LEU A 181 8.82 -7.96 6.34
N LEU A 182 8.50 -7.82 7.63
CA LEU A 182 8.98 -8.72 8.68
C LEU A 182 8.51 -10.17 8.43
N SER A 183 7.25 -10.36 8.04
CA SER A 183 6.71 -11.69 7.75
C SER A 183 7.37 -12.34 6.53
N HIS A 184 7.84 -11.54 5.57
CA HIS A 184 8.65 -12.00 4.43
C HIS A 184 10.14 -12.16 4.76
N GLY A 185 10.53 -11.89 6.01
CA GLY A 185 11.86 -12.20 6.52
C GLY A 185 12.88 -11.07 6.41
N ALA A 186 12.47 -9.86 6.01
CA ALA A 186 13.35 -8.70 5.95
C ALA A 186 13.84 -8.27 7.35
N GLU A 187 15.03 -7.68 7.38
CA GLU A 187 15.56 -6.97 8.54
C GLU A 187 15.12 -5.50 8.49
N LEU A 188 14.52 -4.99 9.56
CA LEU A 188 13.88 -3.68 9.61
C LEU A 188 14.41 -2.82 10.75
N ARG A 189 14.57 -1.53 10.42
CA ARG A 189 14.92 -0.46 11.36
C ARG A 189 13.91 0.68 11.22
N LEU A 190 13.22 1.02 12.31
CA LEU A 190 12.29 2.14 12.38
C LEU A 190 12.87 3.26 13.23
N LEU A 191 12.89 4.47 12.69
CA LEU A 191 13.09 5.71 13.42
C LEU A 191 11.76 6.45 13.50
N TYR A 192 11.21 6.54 14.70
CA TYR A 192 9.89 7.11 14.92
C TYR A 192 9.97 8.41 15.73
N PHE A 193 9.77 9.52 15.03
CA PHE A 193 9.89 10.87 15.59
C PHE A 193 8.55 11.38 16.10
N ASN A 194 8.51 11.82 17.36
CA ASN A 194 7.35 12.41 18.02
C ASN A 194 7.76 13.62 18.87
N LYS A 195 6.78 14.41 19.34
CA LYS A 195 7.06 15.52 20.26
C LYS A 195 7.51 15.00 21.64
N GLY A 196 6.88 13.93 22.12
CA GLY A 196 7.16 13.27 23.38
C GLY A 196 6.62 11.82 23.39
N PRO A 197 6.91 11.04 24.44
CA PRO A 197 6.45 9.66 24.58
C PRO A 197 4.92 9.51 24.59
N GLU A 198 4.21 10.53 25.06
CA GLU A 198 2.74 10.61 25.12
C GLU A 198 2.07 10.74 23.76
N GLU A 199 2.83 11.12 22.72
CA GLU A 199 2.34 11.26 21.35
C GLU A 199 2.64 10.03 20.47
N VAL A 200 3.25 8.98 21.02
CA VAL A 200 3.62 7.78 20.26
C VAL A 200 2.38 6.92 20.01
N LEU A 201 1.95 6.87 18.75
CA LEU A 201 0.88 5.98 18.32
C LEU A 201 1.39 4.54 18.15
N PHE A 202 0.50 3.57 18.38
CA PHE A 202 0.75 2.14 18.19
C PHE A 202 1.96 1.57 18.95
N ARG A 203 2.38 2.22 20.05
CA ARG A 203 3.57 1.83 20.80
C ARG A 203 3.56 0.36 21.20
N ARG A 204 2.43 -0.14 21.70
CA ARG A 204 2.27 -1.54 22.12
C ARG A 204 2.50 -2.49 20.95
N GLN A 205 1.91 -2.19 19.78
CA GLN A 205 2.05 -3.01 18.57
C GLN A 205 3.48 -3.00 18.07
N LEU A 206 4.12 -1.83 17.99
CA LEU A 206 5.51 -1.69 17.57
C LEU A 206 6.47 -2.40 18.53
N ASP A 207 6.27 -2.26 19.84
CA ASP A 207 7.10 -2.95 20.83
C ASP A 207 6.84 -4.47 20.81
N GLY A 208 5.62 -4.91 20.54
CA GLY A 208 5.26 -6.33 20.33
C GLY A 208 6.02 -6.96 19.16
N LEU A 209 6.24 -6.21 18.07
CA LEU A 209 7.06 -6.68 16.94
C LEU A 209 8.52 -6.94 17.34
N LYS A 210 9.06 -6.24 18.35
CA LYS A 210 10.41 -6.53 18.86
C LYS A 210 10.48 -7.89 19.53
N ALA A 211 9.42 -8.29 20.24
CA ALA A 211 9.35 -9.59 20.88
C ALA A 211 9.18 -10.72 19.85
N LEU A 212 8.41 -10.46 18.79
CA LEU A 212 8.19 -11.43 17.71
C LEU A 212 9.41 -11.58 16.78
N TYR A 213 10.16 -10.50 16.55
CA TYR A 213 11.28 -10.47 15.62
C TYR A 213 12.56 -9.88 16.26
N PRO A 214 13.09 -10.49 17.34
CA PRO A 214 14.15 -9.90 18.17
C PRO A 214 15.50 -9.75 17.47
N GLU A 215 15.75 -10.45 16.36
CA GLU A 215 16.98 -10.27 15.57
C GLU A 215 16.78 -9.40 14.32
N LYS A 216 15.53 -9.30 13.85
CA LYS A 216 15.21 -8.65 12.57
C LYS A 216 14.64 -7.25 12.74
N TYR A 217 14.00 -6.93 13.86
CA TYR A 217 13.33 -5.66 14.06
C TYR A 217 14.01 -4.80 15.13
N ARG A 218 14.24 -3.52 14.84
CA ARG A 218 14.56 -2.50 15.84
C ARG A 218 13.71 -1.27 15.60
N VAL A 219 13.19 -0.69 16.68
CA VAL A 219 12.55 0.62 16.68
C VAL A 219 13.28 1.54 17.66
N HIS A 220 13.54 2.76 17.21
CA HIS A 220 14.04 3.84 18.05
C HIS A 220 13.03 4.99 18.04
N TYR A 221 12.52 5.32 19.22
CA TYR A 221 11.66 6.47 19.41
C TYR A 221 12.52 7.72 19.61
N VAL A 222 12.21 8.78 18.89
CA VAL A 222 12.93 10.05 18.92
C VAL A 222 11.98 11.14 19.35
N TYR A 223 12.38 11.92 20.35
CA TYR A 223 11.54 12.94 20.94
C TYR A 223 12.15 14.33 20.75
N THR A 224 11.36 15.28 20.25
CA THR A 224 11.86 16.61 19.87
C THR A 224 11.75 17.66 20.98
N ARG A 225 10.88 17.48 21.98
CA ARG A 225 10.76 18.43 23.11
C ARG A 225 11.89 18.24 24.15
N PRO A 226 12.46 19.34 24.68
CA PRO A 226 13.48 19.29 25.72
C PRO A 226 12.92 18.70 27.03
N GLY A 227 13.71 17.84 27.69
CA GLY A 227 13.28 17.00 28.82
C GLY A 227 13.19 15.51 28.48
N SER A 228 13.29 15.16 27.20
CA SER A 228 13.46 13.78 26.74
C SER A 228 14.93 13.55 26.31
N PRO A 229 15.54 12.41 26.67
CA PRO A 229 16.84 12.06 26.11
C PRO A 229 16.63 11.70 24.64
N GLY A 230 17.17 12.47 23.69
CA GLY A 230 17.63 11.84 22.46
C GLY A 230 17.34 12.42 21.08
N ALA A 231 17.07 13.72 20.88
CA ALA A 231 17.19 14.24 19.50
C ALA A 231 18.67 14.32 19.05
N LYS A 232 19.52 15.00 19.84
CA LYS A 232 20.94 15.21 19.50
C LYS A 232 21.83 13.98 19.71
N SER A 233 21.62 13.20 20.77
CA SER A 233 22.45 12.01 21.03
C SER A 233 22.14 10.90 20.02
N LEU A 234 20.88 10.73 19.64
CA LEU A 234 20.48 9.72 18.66
C LEU A 234 20.88 10.12 17.24
N ALA A 235 20.82 11.40 16.85
CA ALA A 235 21.38 11.85 15.57
C ALA A 235 22.87 11.49 15.44
N ARG A 236 23.66 11.64 16.52
CA ARG A 236 25.05 11.17 16.55
C ARG A 236 25.17 9.64 16.54
N GLN A 237 24.29 8.95 17.26
CA GLN A 237 24.31 7.50 17.37
C GLN A 237 23.92 6.81 16.05
N LEU A 238 23.02 7.42 15.29
CA LEU A 238 22.59 6.97 13.95
C LEU A 238 23.66 7.22 12.90
N VAL A 239 24.30 8.39 12.94
CA VAL A 239 25.49 8.67 12.12
C VAL A 239 26.62 7.68 12.46
N SER A 240 26.83 7.36 13.75
CA SER A 240 27.86 6.38 14.14
C SER A 240 27.49 4.94 13.76
N SER A 241 26.22 4.54 13.89
CA SER A 241 25.79 3.17 13.55
C SER A 241 25.79 2.91 12.05
N ALA A 242 25.43 3.91 11.25
CA ALA A 242 25.55 3.87 9.79
C ALA A 242 27.01 3.71 9.35
N ASN A 243 27.96 4.33 10.07
CA ASN A 243 29.40 4.20 9.80
C ASN A 243 30.02 2.88 10.29
N HIS A 244 29.49 2.25 11.34
CA HIS A 244 30.09 1.03 11.94
C HIS A 244 29.76 -0.29 11.23
N THR A 245 28.81 -0.31 10.30
CA THR A 245 28.24 -1.57 9.79
C THR A 245 28.46 -1.79 8.30
N GLY A 246 29.18 -0.89 7.60
CA GLY A 246 29.78 -1.13 6.28
C GLY A 246 28.86 -1.50 5.10
N HIS A 247 27.57 -1.75 5.31
CA HIS A 247 26.73 -2.47 4.35
C HIS A 247 25.25 -2.01 4.27
N TRP A 248 24.86 -0.86 4.83
CA TRP A 248 23.50 -0.32 4.66
C TRP A 248 23.37 0.48 3.36
N LYS A 249 23.69 -0.17 2.24
CA LYS A 249 23.62 0.44 0.91
C LYS A 249 22.35 0.08 0.15
N ASP A 250 21.52 -0.82 0.67
CA ASP A 250 20.46 -1.38 -0.15
C ASP A 250 19.37 -0.33 -0.38
N ARG A 251 18.54 0.07 0.60
CA ARG A 251 17.50 1.11 0.37
C ARG A 251 17.11 1.90 1.64
N VAL A 252 17.10 3.24 1.55
CA VAL A 252 16.52 4.16 2.55
C VAL A 252 15.32 4.85 1.92
N TYR A 253 14.14 4.72 2.53
CA TYR A 253 12.93 5.40 2.06
C TYR A 253 12.62 6.57 2.98
N ASP A 254 12.71 7.78 2.43
CA ASP A 254 12.08 8.96 2.99
C ASP A 254 10.65 9.02 2.45
N MET A 255 9.64 9.07 3.32
CA MET A 255 8.27 9.28 2.86
C MET A 255 8.13 10.77 2.53
N PRO A 256 7.82 11.14 1.27
CA PRO A 256 7.66 12.55 0.93
C PRO A 256 6.43 13.11 1.66
N LEU A 257 6.69 13.76 2.79
CA LEU A 257 5.68 14.46 3.60
C LEU A 257 4.93 15.53 2.79
N GLY A 258 5.57 16.11 1.76
CA GLY A 258 4.99 17.18 0.94
C GLY A 258 3.89 16.73 -0.01
N GLU A 259 3.97 15.52 -0.58
CA GLU A 259 2.97 15.03 -1.54
C GLU A 259 1.74 14.42 -0.85
N TRP A 260 1.89 13.90 0.36
CA TRP A 260 0.81 13.26 1.14
C TRP A 260 -0.15 14.27 1.80
N LEU A 261 0.30 15.50 2.03
CA LEU A 261 -0.36 16.45 2.92
C LEU A 261 -0.99 17.66 2.23
N GLY A 262 -1.03 17.70 0.89
CA GLY A 262 -1.73 18.72 0.11
C GLY A 262 -1.65 20.12 0.71
N GLU A 263 -0.52 20.80 0.55
CA GLU A 263 -0.28 22.24 0.81
C GLU A 263 -0.80 22.90 2.11
N THR A 264 -1.38 22.20 3.08
CA THR A 264 -2.16 22.86 4.18
C THR A 264 -1.60 22.68 5.59
N LEU A 265 -0.33 22.27 5.74
CA LEU A 265 0.31 22.16 7.07
C LEU A 265 1.33 23.27 7.39
N TRP A 266 1.34 24.35 6.60
CA TRP A 266 2.15 25.54 6.87
C TRP A 266 1.31 26.82 7.09
N GLU A 267 0.01 26.69 7.35
CA GLU A 267 -0.85 27.77 7.87
C GLU A 267 -1.34 27.49 9.29
#